data_AF-A0A2K5NQD5-F1
#
_entry.id   AF-A0A2K5NQD5-F1
#
_cell.length_a   1.000
_cell.length_b   1.000
_cell.length_c   1.000
_cell.angle_alpha   90.00
_cell.angle_beta   90.00
_cell.angle_gamma   90.00
#
_symmetry.space_group_name_H-M   'P 1'
#
loop_
_entity.id
_entity.type
_entity.pdbx_description
1 polymer ?
#
loop_
_entity_poly.entity_id
_entity_poly.type
_entity_poly.pdbx_seq_one_letter_code
_entity_poly.pdbx_strand_id
1 'polypeptide(L)'
;MRRPRGEPGPRAPRPTEGATCAGSGESWSPSPNSMLRVLLSAQTSPARLSGLLRIPPVQPCCLGPSKWADRPLGGGPSAGPVQGLQRLLEQAKSPGELLRWLGQNPTKVRAHHYSVALRRLGQLLGSRPRPPPVEQATLQDLSQLIIRNCPSFDIHTIHVCLHLAVLLGFPSDGPLVCALEQERRLRLPPKPPPPLQPLLRGGQGLEAALSCPRFLRYPRQHLISSLAEARPEELTPHVMVLLAQHLARHRLREPQLLEAIAHFLVVQETQLSSKVVQKLVLPFGRLNYLPLEQQFMPCLERILAREAGVAPLATVNILMSLCQLRCLPFRALHFVFSPGFINYISGTPHALIVRRYLSLLDTAVELELPGYRGPRLPRRQQVPIFPQPLITDRARCKYSHKDIVAEGLRQLLGEEKYRQDLTVPPGYCTDFLLCVGSSGAVLPVRTQDPFLPYPPRSCLQGQAASSPTTRDPAQRVVLVLRERWHFCRDGRVLLGSRALRERHLGLMGYQLLPLPFEELESQRGLPQLKSYLRQKLQALGLRWGPEGG
;
A
#
# COMPACT_ATOMS: atom_id res chain seq x y z
N MET A 1 -6.97 72.09 32.12
CA MET A 1 -7.39 71.74 33.50
C MET A 1 -8.72 70.99 33.45
N ARG A 2 -8.80 69.88 34.23
CA ARG A 2 -9.96 69.08 34.67
C ARG A 2 -10.82 68.29 33.65
N ARG A 3 -10.78 66.95 33.81
CA ARG A 3 -11.85 65.96 33.51
C ARG A 3 -12.99 66.04 34.56
N PRO A 4 -14.15 65.39 34.37
CA PRO A 4 -14.37 63.95 34.72
C PRO A 4 -15.15 63.17 33.62
N ARG A 5 -14.88 61.89 33.29
CA ARG A 5 -15.15 60.57 33.94
C ARG A 5 -16.61 60.05 33.77
N GLY A 6 -16.76 58.87 33.13
CA GLY A 6 -17.94 57.98 33.25
C GLY A 6 -18.33 57.19 31.99
N GLU A 7 -18.00 55.89 31.96
CA GLU A 7 -18.32 54.86 30.93
C GLU A 7 -19.81 54.40 30.96
N PRO A 8 -20.39 53.55 30.03
CA PRO A 8 -19.81 52.26 29.56
C PRO A 8 -20.15 51.74 28.12
N GLY A 9 -19.26 50.83 27.65
CA GLY A 9 -19.35 49.72 26.66
C GLY A 9 -20.34 49.68 25.48
N PRO A 10 -19.97 49.03 24.35
CA PRO A 10 -20.73 47.82 24.00
C PRO A 10 -19.99 46.68 23.22
N ARG A 11 -20.46 45.46 23.52
CA ARG A 11 -20.83 44.30 22.66
C ARG A 11 -20.01 43.94 21.41
N ALA A 12 -19.59 42.66 21.39
CA ALA A 12 -19.14 41.91 20.22
C ALA A 12 -20.27 41.63 19.19
N PRO A 13 -19.98 41.57 17.88
CA PRO A 13 -20.95 41.15 16.88
C PRO A 13 -20.79 39.68 16.43
N ARG A 14 -21.92 39.05 16.13
CA ARG A 14 -22.09 37.78 15.40
C ARG A 14 -22.37 38.04 13.91
N PRO A 15 -22.22 37.04 13.02
CA PRO A 15 -21.90 37.25 11.61
C PRO A 15 -23.16 37.43 10.74
N THR A 16 -23.04 38.27 9.71
CA THR A 16 -24.04 38.46 8.65
C THR A 16 -23.69 37.61 7.44
N GLU A 17 -24.71 36.90 6.95
CA GLU A 17 -24.76 36.30 5.62
C GLU A 17 -24.79 37.39 4.54
N GLY A 18 -24.11 37.13 3.42
CA GLY A 18 -24.10 38.00 2.25
C GLY A 18 -23.73 37.20 1.01
N ALA A 19 -24.71 37.09 0.10
CA ALA A 19 -24.67 36.37 -1.15
C ALA A 19 -23.55 36.83 -2.10
N THR A 20 -23.11 35.96 -3.01
CA THR A 20 -22.56 36.41 -4.29
C THR A 20 -22.75 35.37 -5.39
N CYS A 21 -23.21 35.90 -6.53
CA CYS A 21 -23.61 35.24 -7.75
C CYS A 21 -22.45 34.52 -8.47
N ALA A 22 -22.85 33.55 -9.30
CA ALA A 22 -22.03 32.88 -10.29
C ALA A 22 -21.50 33.85 -11.36
N GLY A 23 -20.25 33.64 -11.77
CA GLY A 23 -19.61 34.33 -12.89
C GLY A 23 -18.21 33.77 -13.15
N SER A 24 -18.10 33.01 -14.23
CA SER A 24 -16.94 32.38 -14.86
C SER A 24 -15.57 33.03 -14.62
N GLY A 25 -14.61 32.21 -14.17
CA GLY A 25 -13.18 32.50 -14.20
C GLY A 25 -12.39 31.23 -13.92
N GLU A 26 -11.88 30.60 -14.98
CA GLU A 26 -11.03 29.41 -14.92
C GLU A 26 -9.75 29.71 -14.11
N SER A 27 -9.77 29.39 -12.82
CA SER A 27 -8.60 29.45 -11.94
C SER A 27 -7.83 28.14 -12.01
N TRP A 28 -6.87 28.08 -12.93
CA TRP A 28 -5.78 27.11 -12.89
C TRP A 28 -5.02 27.25 -11.57
N SER A 29 -5.31 26.35 -10.63
CA SER A 29 -4.60 26.26 -9.37
C SER A 29 -4.10 24.83 -9.15
N PRO A 30 -2.80 24.53 -9.41
CA PRO A 30 -2.21 23.28 -8.98
C PRO A 30 -1.13 23.51 -7.93
N SER A 31 -1.47 23.27 -6.65
CA SER A 31 -0.52 22.86 -5.60
C SER A 31 -1.30 22.20 -4.45
N PRO A 32 -0.79 21.13 -3.78
CA PRO A 32 0.61 20.99 -3.37
C PRO A 32 1.31 19.71 -3.84
N ASN A 33 2.54 19.90 -4.34
CA ASN A 33 3.57 18.88 -4.50
C ASN A 33 4.36 18.73 -3.19
N SER A 34 4.43 17.52 -2.65
CA SER A 34 5.48 17.08 -1.70
C SER A 34 5.40 15.55 -1.61
N MET A 35 6.42 14.91 -1.03
CA MET A 35 6.52 13.46 -0.77
C MET A 35 5.22 12.79 -0.28
N LEU A 36 4.36 13.56 0.39
CA LEU A 36 2.99 13.16 0.73
C LEU A 36 2.16 12.74 -0.47
N ARG A 37 2.25 13.35 -1.66
CA ARG A 37 1.57 12.85 -2.87
C ARG A 37 2.20 11.57 -3.42
N VAL A 38 3.48 11.28 -3.25
CA VAL A 38 4.03 9.97 -3.67
C VAL A 38 3.64 8.86 -2.67
N LEU A 39 3.28 9.25 -1.46
CA LEU A 39 2.58 8.38 -0.50
C LEU A 39 1.06 8.34 -0.78
N LEU A 40 0.40 9.45 -1.09
CA LEU A 40 -1.06 9.61 -1.22
C LEU A 40 -1.61 9.42 -2.65
N SER A 41 -0.78 9.44 -3.70
CA SER A 41 -1.20 9.21 -5.11
C SER A 41 -1.43 7.73 -5.43
N ALA A 42 -1.50 6.88 -4.40
CA ALA A 42 -2.19 5.60 -4.46
C ALA A 42 -3.71 5.75 -4.27
N GLN A 43 -4.26 6.94 -4.50
CA GLN A 43 -5.70 7.16 -4.62
C GLN A 43 -6.06 7.64 -6.02
N THR A 44 -6.55 6.70 -6.83
CA THR A 44 -7.78 6.90 -7.59
C THR A 44 -8.85 6.04 -6.91
N SER A 45 -10.01 6.65 -6.64
CA SER A 45 -11.27 6.16 -6.06
C SER A 45 -11.48 4.66 -5.76
N PRO A 46 -12.31 4.32 -4.74
CA PRO A 46 -12.60 2.96 -4.31
C PRO A 46 -13.56 2.27 -5.29
N ALA A 47 -13.07 1.95 -6.47
CA ALA A 47 -13.72 1.07 -7.43
C ALA A 47 -12.64 0.51 -8.36
N ARG A 48 -11.93 -0.53 -7.91
CA ARG A 48 -11.16 -1.53 -8.70
C ARG A 48 -10.17 -2.28 -7.78
N LEU A 49 -10.72 -3.04 -6.83
CA LEU A 49 -10.09 -4.28 -6.39
C LEU A 49 -10.77 -5.42 -7.14
N SER A 50 -10.32 -5.64 -8.37
CA SER A 50 -10.55 -6.87 -9.14
C SER A 50 -9.32 -7.05 -10.01
N GLY A 51 -8.23 -7.40 -9.33
CA GLY A 51 -6.91 -7.55 -9.91
C GLY A 51 -6.24 -8.78 -9.35
N LEU A 52 -6.98 -9.90 -9.24
CA LEU A 52 -6.48 -11.29 -9.28
C LEU A 52 -7.62 -12.31 -9.55
N LEU A 53 -8.73 -11.88 -10.16
CA LEU A 53 -9.74 -12.78 -10.74
C LEU A 53 -10.14 -12.21 -12.11
N ARG A 54 -10.13 -13.06 -13.14
CA ARG A 54 -10.42 -12.73 -14.55
C ARG A 54 -11.90 -12.42 -14.85
N ILE A 55 -12.68 -11.95 -13.87
CA ILE A 55 -14.11 -11.60 -14.04
C ILE A 55 -14.43 -10.43 -13.10
N PRO A 56 -15.00 -9.30 -13.57
CA PRO A 56 -15.52 -8.28 -12.66
C PRO A 56 -16.78 -8.80 -11.95
N PRO A 57 -16.98 -8.55 -10.64
CA PRO A 57 -18.27 -8.82 -10.02
C PRO A 57 -19.32 -7.92 -10.67
N VAL A 58 -20.40 -8.52 -11.15
CA VAL A 58 -21.66 -7.79 -11.34
C VAL A 58 -22.10 -7.37 -9.95
N GLN A 59 -22.30 -6.06 -9.72
CA GLN A 59 -22.89 -5.59 -8.48
C GLN A 59 -24.25 -6.28 -8.28
N PRO A 60 -24.58 -6.72 -7.06
CA PRO A 60 -25.91 -7.23 -6.78
C PRO A 60 -26.90 -6.09 -7.01
N CYS A 61 -27.77 -6.23 -8.00
CA CYS A 61 -29.00 -5.45 -8.01
C CYS A 61 -29.73 -5.82 -6.71
N CYS A 62 -29.79 -4.88 -5.77
CA CYS A 62 -30.71 -4.92 -4.66
C CYS A 62 -32.14 -4.95 -5.23
N LEU A 63 -32.66 -6.15 -5.49
CA LEU A 63 -34.10 -6.37 -5.52
C LEU A 63 -34.49 -6.72 -4.10
N GLY A 64 -35.14 -5.77 -3.42
CA GLY A 64 -35.80 -6.00 -2.14
C GLY A 64 -36.85 -7.11 -2.24
N PRO A 65 -37.41 -7.55 -1.10
CA PRO A 65 -38.30 -8.70 -1.04
C PRO A 65 -39.62 -8.37 -1.77
N SER A 66 -39.75 -8.79 -3.03
CA SER A 66 -41.03 -8.76 -3.72
C SER A 66 -41.81 -10.03 -3.37
N LYS A 67 -42.86 -9.80 -2.58
CA LYS A 67 -43.98 -10.69 -2.26
C LYS A 67 -44.33 -11.66 -3.39
N TRP A 68 -43.96 -12.93 -3.24
CA TRP A 68 -44.63 -14.08 -3.87
C TRP A 68 -44.83 -15.20 -2.83
N ALA A 69 -45.48 -14.82 -1.74
CA ALA A 69 -46.29 -15.74 -0.95
C ALA A 69 -47.71 -15.18 -0.95
N ASP A 70 -48.68 -16.08 -1.02
CA ASP A 70 -50.13 -15.88 -1.01
C ASP A 70 -50.82 -15.54 -2.34
N ARG A 71 -51.19 -16.59 -3.10
CA ARG A 71 -52.61 -17.03 -3.25
C ARG A 71 -52.74 -18.30 -4.13
N PRO A 72 -53.86 -19.05 -4.04
CA PRO A 72 -53.89 -20.52 -4.08
C PRO A 72 -54.23 -21.11 -5.46
N LEU A 73 -54.21 -22.45 -5.51
CA LEU A 73 -54.62 -23.31 -6.62
C LEU A 73 -55.84 -22.78 -7.41
N GLY A 74 -55.70 -22.72 -8.73
CA GLY A 74 -56.83 -22.60 -9.65
C GLY A 74 -56.42 -22.33 -11.10
N GLY A 75 -56.59 -23.34 -11.96
CA GLY A 75 -56.77 -23.18 -13.41
C GLY A 75 -55.52 -22.90 -14.25
N GLY A 76 -55.14 -23.86 -15.11
CA GLY A 76 -54.15 -23.63 -16.17
C GLY A 76 -54.61 -22.56 -17.19
N PRO A 77 -53.67 -22.03 -18.00
CA PRO A 77 -53.46 -22.68 -19.29
C PRO A 77 -52.00 -22.75 -19.77
N SER A 78 -51.67 -23.86 -20.44
CA SER A 78 -50.56 -24.01 -21.40
C SER A 78 -49.13 -23.68 -20.94
N ALA A 79 -48.50 -24.63 -20.24
CA ALA A 79 -47.05 -24.64 -20.06
C ALA A 79 -46.34 -24.94 -21.39
N GLY A 80 -45.70 -23.93 -21.99
CA GLY A 80 -44.88 -24.13 -23.17
C GLY A 80 -43.70 -25.08 -22.91
N PRO A 81 -43.21 -25.83 -23.93
CA PRO A 81 -42.20 -26.88 -23.78
C PRO A 81 -40.85 -26.42 -23.18
N VAL A 82 -40.58 -25.10 -23.15
CA VAL A 82 -39.34 -24.50 -22.63
C VAL A 82 -39.31 -24.43 -21.09
N GLN A 83 -40.45 -24.15 -20.45
CA GLN A 83 -40.52 -24.09 -18.98
C GLN A 83 -40.50 -25.48 -18.33
N GLY A 84 -40.79 -26.53 -19.10
CA GLY A 84 -40.67 -27.93 -18.64
C GLY A 84 -39.22 -28.35 -18.48
N LEU A 85 -38.37 -28.09 -19.48
CA LEU A 85 -36.96 -28.48 -19.46
C LEU A 85 -36.16 -27.79 -18.35
N GLN A 86 -36.36 -26.48 -18.16
CA GLN A 86 -35.70 -25.77 -17.07
C GLN A 86 -36.03 -26.36 -15.70
N ARG A 87 -37.32 -26.67 -15.44
CA ARG A 87 -37.75 -27.33 -14.20
C ARG A 87 -37.14 -28.72 -14.02
N LEU A 88 -37.04 -29.51 -15.10
CA LEU A 88 -36.38 -30.81 -15.08
C LEU A 88 -34.87 -30.70 -14.74
N LEU A 89 -34.19 -29.68 -15.24
CA LEU A 89 -32.79 -29.42 -14.91
C LEU A 89 -32.61 -28.95 -13.47
N GLU A 90 -33.49 -28.09 -12.96
CA GLU A 90 -33.46 -27.62 -11.56
C GLU A 90 -33.78 -28.74 -10.55
N GLN A 91 -34.62 -29.70 -10.95
CA GLN A 91 -35.02 -30.83 -10.11
C GLN A 91 -34.12 -32.08 -10.26
N ALA A 92 -33.12 -32.03 -11.15
CA ALA A 92 -32.22 -33.16 -11.37
C ALA A 92 -31.56 -33.61 -10.07
N LYS A 93 -31.53 -34.92 -9.84
CA LYS A 93 -30.99 -35.59 -8.64
C LYS A 93 -29.58 -36.13 -8.87
N SER A 94 -29.12 -36.19 -10.12
CA SER A 94 -27.77 -36.66 -10.48
C SER A 94 -27.16 -35.87 -11.65
N PRO A 95 -25.83 -35.78 -11.75
CA PRO A 95 -25.16 -35.20 -12.93
C PRO A 95 -25.52 -35.92 -14.24
N GLY A 96 -25.75 -37.22 -14.19
CA GLY A 96 -26.19 -38.02 -15.35
C GLY A 96 -27.60 -37.66 -15.86
N GLU A 97 -28.50 -37.22 -14.98
CA GLU A 97 -29.81 -36.69 -15.40
C GLU A 97 -29.67 -35.37 -16.15
N LEU A 98 -28.77 -34.48 -15.72
CA LEU A 98 -28.52 -33.22 -16.42
C LEU A 98 -28.06 -33.48 -17.87
N LEU A 99 -27.12 -34.41 -18.05
CA LEU A 99 -26.67 -34.83 -19.37
C LEU A 99 -27.80 -35.43 -20.21
N ARG A 100 -28.60 -36.31 -19.62
CA ARG A 100 -29.72 -36.95 -20.29
C ARG A 100 -30.73 -35.92 -20.78
N TRP A 101 -31.11 -34.97 -19.94
CA TRP A 101 -32.10 -33.95 -20.30
C TRP A 101 -31.58 -32.95 -21.33
N LEU A 102 -30.29 -32.59 -21.28
CA LEU A 102 -29.67 -31.75 -22.30
C LEU A 102 -29.45 -32.51 -23.63
N GLY A 103 -29.25 -33.83 -23.59
CA GLY A 103 -28.99 -34.65 -24.77
C GLY A 103 -30.24 -35.17 -25.50
N GLN A 104 -31.34 -35.41 -24.78
CA GLN A 104 -32.53 -36.06 -25.35
C GLN A 104 -33.31 -35.22 -26.36
N ASN A 105 -33.25 -33.88 -26.29
CA ASN A 105 -34.03 -33.00 -27.17
C ASN A 105 -33.24 -31.73 -27.54
N PRO A 106 -32.18 -31.83 -28.37
CA PRO A 106 -31.28 -30.72 -28.65
C PRO A 106 -31.98 -29.49 -29.26
N THR A 107 -33.07 -29.70 -30.02
CA THR A 107 -33.87 -28.63 -30.63
C THR A 107 -34.62 -27.75 -29.62
N LYS A 108 -34.79 -28.21 -28.37
CA LYS A 108 -35.47 -27.48 -27.29
C LYS A 108 -34.48 -26.83 -26.30
N VAL A 109 -33.19 -27.13 -26.42
CA VAL A 109 -32.15 -26.62 -25.51
C VAL A 109 -31.67 -25.24 -25.96
N ARG A 110 -32.12 -24.21 -25.25
CA ARG A 110 -31.58 -22.84 -25.32
C ARG A 110 -30.31 -22.65 -24.48
N ALA A 111 -29.50 -21.65 -24.81
CA ALA A 111 -28.24 -21.30 -24.15
C ALA A 111 -28.32 -21.21 -22.61
N HIS A 112 -29.36 -20.58 -22.07
CA HIS A 112 -29.52 -20.42 -20.62
C HIS A 112 -29.74 -21.75 -19.87
N HIS A 113 -30.17 -22.83 -20.52
CA HIS A 113 -30.31 -24.12 -19.85
C HIS A 113 -28.95 -24.71 -19.43
N TYR A 114 -27.87 -24.38 -20.14
CA TYR A 114 -26.52 -24.82 -19.78
C TYR A 114 -26.02 -24.12 -18.50
N SER A 115 -26.39 -22.86 -18.28
CA SER A 115 -26.06 -22.15 -17.04
C SER A 115 -26.88 -22.67 -15.85
N VAL A 116 -28.15 -23.02 -16.07
CA VAL A 116 -29.00 -23.70 -15.07
C VAL A 116 -28.42 -25.07 -14.71
N ALA A 117 -27.97 -25.85 -15.70
CA ALA A 117 -27.34 -27.15 -15.47
C ALA A 117 -26.04 -27.05 -14.66
N LEU A 118 -25.15 -26.10 -14.98
CA LEU A 118 -23.92 -25.86 -14.21
C LEU A 118 -24.22 -25.43 -12.77
N ARG A 119 -25.25 -24.60 -12.57
CA ARG A 119 -25.67 -24.19 -11.22
C ARG A 119 -26.17 -25.38 -10.40
N ARG A 120 -27.03 -26.22 -10.99
CA ARG A 120 -27.56 -27.41 -10.32
C ARG A 120 -26.46 -28.42 -10.01
N LEU A 121 -25.51 -28.61 -10.94
CA LEU A 121 -24.34 -29.44 -10.74
C LEU A 121 -23.53 -29.02 -9.50
N GLY A 122 -23.33 -27.71 -9.28
CA GLY A 122 -22.66 -27.21 -8.07
C GLY A 122 -23.38 -27.54 -6.77
N GLN A 123 -24.72 -27.53 -6.80
CA GLN A 123 -25.53 -27.94 -5.65
C GLN A 123 -25.43 -29.44 -5.39
N LEU A 124 -25.39 -30.26 -6.44
CA LEU A 124 -25.23 -31.71 -6.33
C LEU A 124 -23.85 -32.09 -5.78
N LEU A 125 -22.78 -31.42 -6.24
CA LEU A 125 -21.40 -31.69 -5.80
C LEU A 125 -21.08 -31.13 -4.40
N GLY A 126 -21.69 -30.02 -3.99
CA GLY A 126 -21.49 -29.42 -2.67
C GLY A 126 -22.03 -30.25 -1.49
N SER A 127 -22.74 -31.36 -1.77
CA SER A 127 -23.35 -32.23 -0.77
C SER A 127 -22.56 -33.53 -0.50
N ARG A 128 -21.41 -33.76 -1.15
CA ARG A 128 -20.60 -34.99 -0.98
C ARG A 128 -19.10 -34.69 -0.88
N PRO A 129 -18.35 -35.32 0.06
CA PRO A 129 -16.94 -34.99 0.32
C PRO A 129 -15.93 -35.54 -0.71
N ARG A 130 -16.36 -36.29 -1.72
CA ARG A 130 -15.54 -36.67 -2.90
C ARG A 130 -16.42 -37.27 -4.00
N PRO A 131 -16.33 -36.82 -5.26
CA PRO A 131 -17.12 -37.41 -6.35
C PRO A 131 -16.52 -38.78 -6.77
N PRO A 132 -17.34 -39.84 -6.98
CA PRO A 132 -16.89 -41.09 -7.58
C PRO A 132 -16.32 -40.90 -9.00
N PRO A 133 -15.48 -41.83 -9.51
CA PRO A 133 -14.87 -41.73 -10.84
C PRO A 133 -15.90 -41.64 -11.98
N VAL A 134 -17.11 -42.19 -11.77
CA VAL A 134 -18.25 -42.08 -12.71
C VAL A 134 -18.74 -40.63 -12.84
N GLU A 135 -18.68 -39.83 -11.77
CA GLU A 135 -19.08 -38.41 -11.81
C GLU A 135 -18.05 -37.57 -12.58
N GLN A 136 -16.76 -37.93 -12.56
CA GLN A 136 -15.71 -37.25 -13.33
C GLN A 136 -15.93 -37.37 -14.85
N ALA A 137 -16.33 -38.56 -15.32
CA ALA A 137 -16.70 -38.77 -16.72
C ALA A 137 -17.91 -37.92 -17.10
N THR A 138 -18.95 -37.87 -16.25
CA THR A 138 -20.13 -37.02 -16.52
C THR A 138 -19.83 -35.52 -16.51
N LEU A 139 -18.86 -35.08 -15.71
CA LEU A 139 -18.38 -33.70 -15.73
C LEU A 139 -17.65 -33.37 -17.03
N GLN A 140 -16.86 -34.31 -17.54
CA GLN A 140 -16.18 -34.18 -18.82
C GLN A 140 -17.18 -34.14 -19.97
N ASP A 141 -18.19 -35.00 -19.98
CA ASP A 141 -19.24 -35.02 -21.01
C ASP A 141 -20.06 -33.71 -21.01
N LEU A 142 -20.37 -33.18 -19.82
CA LEU A 142 -21.11 -31.93 -19.70
C LEU A 142 -20.26 -30.76 -20.18
N SER A 143 -18.96 -30.78 -19.89
CA SER A 143 -18.01 -29.79 -20.39
C SER A 143 -17.92 -29.81 -21.92
N GLN A 144 -17.86 -31.00 -22.54
CA GLN A 144 -17.85 -31.15 -24.00
C GLN A 144 -19.15 -30.67 -24.64
N LEU A 145 -20.29 -30.95 -24.00
CA LEU A 145 -21.59 -30.49 -24.45
C LEU A 145 -21.70 -28.96 -24.41
N ILE A 146 -21.17 -28.31 -23.37
CA ILE A 146 -21.13 -26.85 -23.28
C ILE A 146 -20.18 -26.26 -24.33
N ILE A 147 -18.97 -26.83 -24.48
CA ILE A 147 -18.00 -26.38 -25.49
C ILE A 147 -18.62 -26.42 -26.89
N ARG A 148 -19.27 -27.54 -27.23
CA ARG A 148 -19.92 -27.74 -28.54
C ARG A 148 -21.01 -26.71 -28.83
N ASN A 149 -21.77 -26.29 -27.82
CA ASN A 149 -22.88 -25.35 -27.97
C ASN A 149 -22.51 -23.90 -27.64
N CYS A 150 -21.28 -23.64 -27.18
CA CYS A 150 -20.79 -22.32 -26.80
C CYS A 150 -20.97 -21.24 -27.88
N PRO A 151 -20.78 -21.52 -29.19
CA PRO A 151 -21.02 -20.53 -30.24
C PRO A 151 -22.48 -20.04 -30.33
N SER A 152 -23.44 -20.80 -29.79
CA SER A 152 -24.86 -20.42 -29.77
C SER A 152 -25.28 -19.58 -28.55
N PHE A 153 -24.38 -19.39 -27.58
CA PHE A 153 -24.70 -18.68 -26.34
C PHE A 153 -24.89 -17.20 -26.60
N ASP A 154 -25.49 -16.45 -25.69
CA ASP A 154 -25.43 -14.98 -25.66
C ASP A 154 -24.31 -14.53 -24.70
N ILE A 155 -23.93 -13.25 -24.76
CA ILE A 155 -22.83 -12.71 -23.94
C ILE A 155 -23.09 -12.92 -22.44
N HIS A 156 -24.35 -12.81 -22.02
CA HIS A 156 -24.74 -13.03 -20.63
C HIS A 156 -24.55 -14.50 -20.22
N THR A 157 -25.03 -15.46 -21.01
CA THR A 157 -24.84 -16.90 -20.71
C THR A 157 -23.36 -17.27 -20.68
N ILE A 158 -22.53 -16.72 -21.57
CA ILE A 158 -21.08 -16.96 -21.55
C ILE A 158 -20.46 -16.49 -20.22
N HIS A 159 -20.82 -15.29 -19.76
CA HIS A 159 -20.30 -14.77 -18.47
C HIS A 159 -20.78 -15.61 -17.28
N VAL A 160 -22.04 -16.02 -17.26
CA VAL A 160 -22.59 -16.85 -16.19
C VAL A 160 -21.94 -18.24 -16.20
N CYS A 161 -21.78 -18.88 -17.36
CA CYS A 161 -21.13 -20.19 -17.46
C CYS A 161 -19.65 -20.13 -17.05
N LEU A 162 -18.93 -19.07 -17.45
CA LEU A 162 -17.52 -18.88 -17.10
C LEU A 162 -17.34 -18.62 -15.59
N HIS A 163 -18.25 -17.87 -14.97
CA HIS A 163 -18.27 -17.67 -13.53
C HIS A 163 -18.56 -18.97 -12.77
N LEU A 164 -19.57 -19.73 -13.21
CA LEU A 164 -19.92 -21.01 -12.59
C LEU A 164 -18.81 -22.05 -12.76
N ALA A 165 -18.14 -22.12 -13.92
CA ALA A 165 -17.02 -23.03 -14.14
C ALA A 165 -15.86 -22.77 -13.15
N VAL A 166 -15.55 -21.50 -12.88
CA VAL A 166 -14.52 -21.13 -11.88
C VAL A 166 -14.95 -21.52 -10.47
N LEU A 167 -16.22 -21.27 -10.09
CA LEU A 167 -16.74 -21.64 -8.77
C LEU A 167 -16.77 -23.16 -8.53
N LEU A 168 -16.97 -23.93 -9.59
CA LEU A 168 -16.96 -25.40 -9.56
C LEU A 168 -15.54 -25.99 -9.58
N GLY A 169 -14.50 -25.16 -9.60
CA GLY A 169 -13.11 -25.60 -9.57
C GLY A 169 -12.59 -26.16 -10.91
N PHE A 170 -13.23 -25.85 -12.03
CA PHE A 170 -12.65 -26.21 -13.34
C PHE A 170 -11.32 -25.46 -13.53
N PRO A 171 -10.26 -26.15 -14.04
CA PRO A 171 -8.96 -25.54 -14.22
C PRO A 171 -9.04 -24.36 -15.20
N SER A 172 -8.32 -23.28 -14.91
CA SER A 172 -8.34 -22.05 -15.74
C SER A 172 -7.78 -22.27 -17.15
N ASP A 173 -6.87 -23.23 -17.32
CA ASP A 173 -6.34 -23.67 -18.61
C ASP A 173 -7.09 -24.90 -19.16
N GLY A 174 -8.21 -25.26 -18.54
CA GLY A 174 -9.06 -26.37 -18.95
C GLY A 174 -9.88 -26.06 -20.21
N PRO A 175 -10.25 -27.09 -20.99
CA PRO A 175 -10.90 -26.94 -22.29
C PRO A 175 -12.22 -26.14 -22.23
N LEU A 176 -12.99 -26.27 -21.14
CA LEU A 176 -14.24 -25.55 -20.93
C LEU A 176 -14.03 -24.04 -20.73
N VAL A 177 -13.08 -23.67 -19.88
CA VAL A 177 -12.79 -22.27 -19.56
C VAL A 177 -12.15 -21.59 -20.77
N CYS A 178 -11.24 -22.27 -21.47
CA CYS A 178 -10.64 -21.77 -22.70
C CYS A 178 -11.68 -21.50 -23.81
N ALA A 179 -12.62 -22.42 -24.04
CA ALA A 179 -13.66 -22.25 -25.06
C ALA A 179 -14.59 -21.07 -24.75
N LEU A 180 -15.05 -20.95 -23.50
CA LEU A 180 -15.89 -19.83 -23.06
C LEU A 180 -15.14 -18.48 -23.13
N GLU A 181 -13.84 -18.45 -22.78
CA GLU A 181 -13.01 -17.27 -22.93
C GLU A 181 -12.80 -16.89 -24.40
N GLN A 182 -12.63 -17.87 -25.29
CA GLN A 182 -12.44 -17.64 -26.72
C GLN A 182 -13.69 -17.06 -27.36
N GLU A 183 -14.87 -17.63 -27.11
CA GLU A 183 -16.15 -17.10 -27.59
C GLU A 183 -16.43 -15.70 -27.03
N ARG A 184 -16.09 -15.45 -25.76
CA ARG A 184 -16.17 -14.10 -25.19
C ARG A 184 -15.26 -13.12 -25.94
N ARG A 185 -14.06 -13.52 -26.34
CA ARG A 185 -13.10 -12.67 -27.06
C ARG A 185 -13.54 -12.39 -28.49
N LEU A 186 -14.12 -13.37 -29.18
CA LEU A 186 -14.63 -13.22 -30.55
C LEU A 186 -15.78 -12.20 -30.65
N ARG A 187 -16.52 -12.01 -29.55
CA ARG A 187 -17.69 -11.13 -29.49
C ARG A 187 -17.44 -9.78 -28.83
N LEU A 188 -16.22 -9.54 -28.36
CA LEU A 188 -15.79 -8.20 -28.00
C LEU A 188 -15.51 -7.43 -29.30
N PRO A 189 -15.90 -6.15 -29.41
CA PRO A 189 -15.55 -5.35 -30.59
C PRO A 189 -14.03 -5.40 -30.80
N PRO A 190 -13.55 -5.40 -32.06
CA PRO A 190 -12.12 -5.44 -32.34
C PRO A 190 -11.48 -4.31 -31.56
N LYS A 191 -10.61 -4.69 -30.62
CA LYS A 191 -9.77 -3.74 -29.92
C LYS A 191 -9.07 -2.96 -31.03
N PRO A 192 -9.15 -1.61 -31.08
CA PRO A 192 -8.34 -0.88 -32.04
C PRO A 192 -6.91 -1.40 -31.89
N PRO A 193 -6.20 -1.63 -33.01
CA PRO A 193 -4.82 -2.07 -32.90
C PRO A 193 -4.14 -1.13 -31.90
N PRO A 194 -3.26 -1.64 -31.00
CA PRO A 194 -2.40 -0.71 -30.30
C PRO A 194 -1.86 0.22 -31.38
N PRO A 195 -1.92 1.56 -31.23
CA PRO A 195 -1.33 2.43 -32.23
C PRO A 195 0.05 1.84 -32.46
N LEU A 196 0.33 1.48 -33.72
CA LEU A 196 1.66 1.05 -34.15
C LEU A 196 2.56 2.11 -33.55
N GLN A 197 3.23 1.78 -32.44
CA GLN A 197 4.16 2.73 -31.87
C GLN A 197 5.20 2.78 -32.97
N PRO A 198 5.43 3.96 -33.59
CA PRO A 198 6.64 4.10 -34.36
C PRO A 198 7.73 3.63 -33.39
N LEU A 199 8.69 2.89 -33.90
CA LEU A 199 9.90 2.58 -33.18
C LEU A 199 10.57 3.94 -32.89
N LEU A 200 10.10 4.66 -31.88
CA LEU A 200 10.52 6.00 -31.52
C LEU A 200 11.85 5.78 -30.82
N ARG A 201 12.91 5.68 -31.63
CA ARG A 201 14.29 5.63 -31.16
C ARG A 201 14.57 6.89 -30.34
N GLY A 202 15.27 6.72 -29.21
CA GLY A 202 15.74 7.83 -28.38
C GLY A 202 14.72 8.40 -27.39
N GLY A 203 15.05 9.56 -26.81
CA GLY A 203 14.36 10.13 -25.65
C GLY A 203 12.87 10.43 -25.83
N GLN A 204 12.41 10.71 -27.05
CA GLN A 204 10.99 11.03 -27.34
C GLN A 204 10.08 9.80 -27.17
N GLY A 205 10.56 8.60 -27.53
CA GLY A 205 9.81 7.35 -27.31
C GLY A 205 9.66 7.01 -25.83
N LEU A 206 10.73 7.24 -25.07
CA LEU A 206 10.74 7.06 -23.62
C LEU A 206 9.81 8.06 -22.92
N GLU A 207 9.80 9.33 -23.36
CA GLU A 207 8.89 10.35 -22.86
C GLU A 207 7.43 9.97 -23.07
N ALA A 208 7.06 9.60 -24.30
CA ALA A 208 5.70 9.18 -24.65
C ALA A 208 5.26 7.96 -23.83
N ALA A 209 6.18 7.01 -23.58
CA ALA A 209 5.90 5.85 -22.74
C ALA A 209 5.66 6.24 -21.28
N LEU A 210 6.55 7.04 -20.68
CA LEU A 210 6.46 7.44 -19.27
C LEU A 210 5.27 8.38 -18.98
N SER A 211 4.88 9.19 -19.95
CA SER A 211 3.73 10.10 -19.87
C SER A 211 2.38 9.42 -20.10
N CYS A 212 2.37 8.19 -20.63
CA CYS A 212 1.13 7.47 -20.93
C CYS A 212 0.40 7.01 -19.65
N PRO A 213 -0.92 7.28 -19.49
CA PRO A 213 -1.69 6.90 -18.29
C PRO A 213 -1.70 5.40 -17.96
N ARG A 214 -1.49 4.54 -18.96
CA ARG A 214 -1.40 3.08 -18.76
C ARG A 214 -0.08 2.69 -18.08
N PHE A 215 1.02 3.39 -18.36
CA PHE A 215 2.33 3.17 -17.77
C PHE A 215 2.44 3.73 -16.35
N LEU A 216 1.64 4.75 -16.01
CA LEU A 216 1.48 5.19 -14.62
C LEU A 216 0.88 4.10 -13.72
N ARG A 217 0.19 3.11 -14.31
CA ARG A 217 -0.51 2.05 -13.57
C ARG A 217 0.28 0.74 -13.49
N TYR A 218 1.06 0.39 -14.51
CA TYR A 218 1.80 -0.88 -14.56
C TYR A 218 3.25 -0.66 -15.03
N PRO A 219 4.24 -1.21 -14.32
CA PRO A 219 5.63 -1.14 -14.78
C PRO A 219 5.86 -2.13 -15.93
N ARG A 220 6.58 -1.70 -16.96
CA ARG A 220 7.03 -2.57 -18.06
C ARG A 220 8.45 -3.08 -17.78
N GLN A 221 8.70 -4.33 -18.14
CA GLN A 221 10.00 -4.99 -18.01
C GLN A 221 11.06 -4.46 -19.01
N HIS A 222 10.64 -3.85 -20.12
CA HIS A 222 11.55 -3.39 -21.19
C HIS A 222 12.10 -1.95 -21.02
N LEU A 223 11.87 -1.31 -19.87
CA LEU A 223 12.28 0.08 -19.62
C LEU A 223 13.82 0.24 -19.64
N ILE A 224 14.54 -0.79 -19.18
CA ILE A 224 16.00 -0.85 -19.21
C ILE A 224 16.50 -0.96 -20.66
N SER A 225 15.88 -1.81 -21.49
CA SER A 225 16.24 -1.96 -22.90
C SER A 225 16.09 -0.64 -23.67
N SER A 226 14.98 0.09 -23.44
CA SER A 226 14.76 1.40 -24.07
C SER A 226 15.70 2.49 -23.60
N LEU A 227 16.26 2.39 -22.38
CA LEU A 227 17.25 3.31 -21.84
C LEU A 227 18.69 2.95 -22.25
N ALA A 228 18.99 1.67 -22.47
CA ALA A 228 20.28 1.28 -23.04
C ALA A 228 20.44 1.78 -24.48
N GLU A 229 19.34 1.90 -25.22
CA GLU A 229 19.32 2.48 -26.58
C GLU A 229 19.39 4.01 -26.59
N ALA A 230 18.99 4.68 -25.51
CA ALA A 230 18.98 6.15 -25.39
C ALA A 230 20.09 6.62 -24.45
N ARG A 231 21.14 7.28 -24.97
CA ARG A 231 22.24 7.76 -24.11
C ARG A 231 21.68 8.69 -23.02
N PRO A 232 22.00 8.49 -21.72
CA PRO A 232 21.48 9.32 -20.63
C PRO A 232 21.74 10.82 -20.80
N GLU A 233 22.83 11.17 -21.49
CA GLU A 233 23.27 12.53 -21.80
C GLU A 233 22.35 13.25 -22.80
N GLU A 234 21.64 12.50 -23.65
CA GLU A 234 20.73 13.03 -24.67
C GLU A 234 19.30 13.23 -24.12
N LEU A 235 19.06 12.83 -22.87
CA LEU A 235 17.74 12.87 -22.26
C LEU A 235 17.50 14.20 -21.56
N THR A 236 16.32 14.79 -21.80
CA THR A 236 15.96 16.06 -21.17
C THR A 236 15.74 15.90 -19.66
N PRO A 237 15.92 16.97 -18.86
CA PRO A 237 15.59 16.95 -17.42
C PRO A 237 14.16 16.49 -17.14
N HIS A 238 13.22 16.78 -18.05
CA HIS A 238 11.82 16.36 -17.93
C HIS A 238 11.69 14.83 -17.97
N VAL A 239 12.31 14.17 -18.96
CA VAL A 239 12.28 12.71 -19.11
C VAL A 239 12.93 12.02 -17.92
N MET A 240 14.06 12.54 -17.44
CA MET A 240 14.74 12.03 -16.24
C MET A 240 13.86 12.11 -14.99
N VAL A 241 13.13 13.21 -14.82
CA VAL A 241 12.16 13.36 -13.73
C VAL A 241 11.03 12.33 -13.83
N LEU A 242 10.49 12.11 -15.04
CA LEU A 242 9.44 11.11 -15.24
C LEU A 242 9.94 9.70 -14.91
N LEU A 243 11.17 9.37 -15.32
CA LEU A 243 11.82 8.11 -15.01
C LEU A 243 12.00 7.93 -13.51
N ALA A 244 12.60 8.90 -12.83
CA ALA A 244 12.81 8.90 -11.38
C ALA A 244 11.49 8.68 -10.62
N GLN A 245 10.43 9.38 -11.03
CA GLN A 245 9.10 9.23 -10.46
C GLN A 245 8.49 7.85 -10.72
N HIS A 246 8.70 7.28 -11.90
CA HIS A 246 8.23 5.95 -12.26
C HIS A 246 8.88 4.88 -11.36
N LEU A 247 10.21 4.90 -11.25
CA LEU A 247 10.97 3.99 -10.38
C LEU A 247 10.50 4.06 -8.93
N ALA A 248 10.39 5.28 -8.40
CA ALA A 248 9.90 5.55 -7.05
C ALA A 248 8.46 5.03 -6.84
N ARG A 249 7.54 5.35 -7.76
CA ARG A 249 6.12 4.96 -7.67
C ARG A 249 5.95 3.45 -7.64
N HIS A 250 6.65 2.73 -8.51
CA HIS A 250 6.52 1.29 -8.68
C HIS A 250 7.47 0.46 -7.82
N ARG A 251 8.32 1.13 -7.03
CA ARG A 251 9.33 0.52 -6.15
C ARG A 251 10.34 -0.34 -6.92
N LEU A 252 10.74 0.13 -8.09
CA LEU A 252 11.68 -0.56 -8.98
C LEU A 252 13.10 -0.12 -8.63
N ARG A 253 13.88 -1.03 -8.05
CA ARG A 253 15.27 -0.77 -7.66
C ARG A 253 16.21 -1.28 -8.75
N GLU A 254 16.17 -0.63 -9.91
CA GLU A 254 17.01 -0.97 -11.07
C GLU A 254 18.34 -0.18 -11.02
N PRO A 255 19.48 -0.81 -10.67
CA PRO A 255 20.74 -0.10 -10.44
C PRO A 255 21.19 0.72 -11.65
N GLN A 256 21.13 0.16 -12.86
CA GLN A 256 21.55 0.83 -14.09
C GLN A 256 20.81 2.16 -14.31
N LEU A 257 19.50 2.19 -14.05
CA LEU A 257 18.69 3.39 -14.24
C LEU A 257 18.90 4.41 -13.12
N LEU A 258 19.16 3.93 -11.90
CA LEU A 258 19.48 4.78 -10.76
C LEU A 258 20.86 5.43 -10.94
N GLU A 259 21.87 4.69 -11.41
CA GLU A 259 23.18 5.26 -11.76
C GLU A 259 23.07 6.26 -12.92
N ALA A 260 22.26 5.98 -13.95
CA ALA A 260 22.04 6.95 -15.03
C ALA A 260 21.46 8.28 -14.51
N ILE A 261 20.51 8.23 -13.56
CA ILE A 261 19.97 9.43 -12.91
C ILE A 261 21.05 10.14 -12.06
N ALA A 262 21.90 9.38 -11.37
CA ALA A 262 22.98 9.93 -10.54
C ALA A 262 24.04 10.64 -11.41
N HIS A 263 24.47 10.01 -12.49
CA HIS A 263 25.38 10.60 -13.47
C HIS A 263 24.77 11.86 -14.12
N PHE A 264 23.50 11.80 -14.53
CA PHE A 264 22.79 12.96 -15.09
C PHE A 264 22.78 14.16 -14.12
N LEU A 265 22.55 13.92 -12.82
CA LEU A 265 22.60 14.96 -11.80
C LEU A 265 23.99 15.62 -11.70
N VAL A 266 25.06 14.85 -11.81
CA VAL A 266 26.45 15.36 -11.79
C VAL A 266 26.75 16.17 -13.04
N VAL A 267 26.42 15.65 -14.22
CA VAL A 267 26.68 16.33 -15.50
C VAL A 267 25.91 17.65 -15.63
N GLN A 268 24.66 17.69 -15.15
CA GLN A 268 23.77 18.85 -15.29
C GLN A 268 23.75 19.75 -14.04
N GLU A 269 24.72 19.63 -13.13
CA GLU A 269 24.74 20.29 -11.82
C GLU A 269 24.40 21.78 -11.84
N THR A 270 24.94 22.52 -12.81
CA THR A 270 24.79 23.99 -12.90
C THR A 270 23.43 24.42 -13.45
N GLN A 271 22.74 23.56 -14.20
CA GLN A 271 21.50 23.88 -14.90
C GLN A 271 20.24 23.49 -14.11
N LEU A 272 20.39 22.61 -13.12
CA LEU A 272 19.25 22.06 -12.39
C LEU A 272 18.84 22.95 -11.20
N SER A 273 17.54 23.24 -11.13
CA SER A 273 16.93 23.88 -9.96
C SER A 273 16.63 22.86 -8.86
N SER A 274 16.62 23.31 -7.60
CA SER A 274 16.24 22.48 -6.44
C SER A 274 14.90 21.74 -6.61
N LYS A 275 13.93 22.34 -7.33
CA LYS A 275 12.62 21.72 -7.62
C LYS A 275 12.70 20.49 -8.54
N VAL A 276 13.67 20.45 -9.45
CA VAL A 276 13.94 19.29 -10.32
C VAL A 276 14.76 18.27 -9.55
N VAL A 277 15.81 18.72 -8.86
CA VAL A 277 16.72 17.87 -8.08
C VAL A 277 15.97 17.06 -7.03
N GLN A 278 15.02 17.64 -6.29
CA GLN A 278 14.21 16.86 -5.32
C GLN A 278 13.46 15.67 -5.95
N LYS A 279 13.08 15.77 -7.24
CA LYS A 279 12.36 14.68 -7.93
C LYS A 279 13.32 13.60 -8.42
N LEU A 280 14.53 14.00 -8.84
CA LEU A 280 15.59 13.10 -9.25
C LEU A 280 16.22 12.36 -8.06
N VAL A 281 16.32 13.02 -6.90
CA VAL A 281 16.90 12.43 -5.68
C VAL A 281 15.91 11.49 -4.96
N LEU A 282 14.60 11.74 -5.08
CA LEU A 282 13.53 10.95 -4.47
C LEU A 282 13.69 9.42 -4.60
N PRO A 283 13.93 8.82 -5.79
CA PRO A 283 14.07 7.38 -5.92
C PRO A 283 15.20 6.79 -5.08
N PHE A 284 16.34 7.48 -4.91
CA PHE A 284 17.45 6.97 -4.11
C PHE A 284 17.05 6.77 -2.66
N GLY A 285 16.48 7.80 -2.04
CA GLY A 285 15.95 7.71 -0.68
C GLY A 285 14.86 6.63 -0.58
N ARG A 286 13.85 6.69 -1.44
CA ARG A 286 12.68 5.79 -1.37
C ARG A 286 13.05 4.32 -1.56
N LEU A 287 13.93 4.03 -2.51
CA LEU A 287 14.36 2.66 -2.88
C LEU A 287 15.56 2.18 -2.07
N ASN A 288 16.04 3.01 -1.12
CA ASN A 288 17.19 2.71 -0.29
C ASN A 288 18.40 2.28 -1.15
N TYR A 289 18.73 3.12 -2.13
CA TYR A 289 19.81 2.92 -3.07
C TYR A 289 20.79 4.08 -2.98
N LEU A 290 22.01 3.81 -2.55
CA LEU A 290 23.11 4.78 -2.55
C LEU A 290 23.87 4.64 -3.89
N PRO A 291 23.96 5.70 -4.71
CA PRO A 291 24.70 5.66 -5.96
C PRO A 291 26.18 5.32 -5.80
N LEU A 292 26.74 4.63 -6.80
CA LEU A 292 28.18 4.37 -6.91
C LEU A 292 28.94 5.59 -7.46
N GLU A 293 28.25 6.47 -8.19
CA GLU A 293 28.76 7.76 -8.65
C GLU A 293 29.34 8.60 -7.50
N GLN A 294 30.67 8.71 -7.43
CA GLN A 294 31.38 9.34 -6.31
C GLN A 294 31.11 10.84 -6.23
N GLN A 295 30.84 11.49 -7.36
CA GLN A 295 30.54 12.92 -7.40
C GLN A 295 29.11 13.25 -6.99
N PHE A 296 28.26 12.23 -6.77
CA PHE A 296 26.84 12.43 -6.43
C PHE A 296 26.64 13.29 -5.18
N MET A 297 27.30 12.96 -4.07
CA MET A 297 27.15 13.73 -2.82
C MET A 297 27.77 15.14 -2.91
N PRO A 298 29.03 15.31 -3.38
CA PRO A 298 29.61 16.64 -3.60
C PRO A 298 28.78 17.53 -4.53
N CYS A 299 28.18 16.96 -5.58
CA CYS A 299 27.26 17.66 -6.48
C CYS A 299 26.03 18.16 -5.71
N LEU A 300 25.36 17.29 -4.93
CA LEU A 300 24.19 17.68 -4.15
C LEU A 300 24.50 18.76 -3.10
N GLU A 301 25.66 18.70 -2.45
CA GLU A 301 26.08 19.73 -1.49
C GLU A 301 26.25 21.09 -2.17
N ARG A 302 26.88 21.15 -3.36
CA ARG A 302 27.05 22.38 -4.13
C ARG A 302 25.70 22.94 -4.61
N ILE A 303 24.81 22.09 -5.09
CA ILE A 303 23.44 22.47 -5.45
C ILE A 303 22.69 23.03 -4.24
N LEU A 304 22.74 22.34 -3.09
CA LEU A 304 22.08 22.80 -1.87
C LEU A 304 22.66 24.12 -1.39
N ALA A 305 23.98 24.31 -1.44
CA ALA A 305 24.61 25.57 -1.07
C ALA A 305 24.12 26.75 -1.93
N ARG A 306 23.87 26.52 -3.23
CA ARG A 306 23.37 27.53 -4.17
C ARG A 306 21.85 27.78 -4.04
N GLU A 307 21.07 26.71 -3.91
CA GLU A 307 19.62 26.74 -4.11
C GLU A 307 18.78 26.63 -2.83
N ALA A 308 19.38 26.35 -1.67
CA ALA A 308 18.62 25.95 -0.48
C ALA A 308 17.58 26.98 -0.03
N GLY A 309 17.87 28.27 -0.20
CA GLY A 309 16.96 29.37 0.14
C GLY A 309 15.86 29.65 -0.90
N VAL A 310 16.05 29.23 -2.16
CA VAL A 310 15.16 29.56 -3.28
C VAL A 310 13.87 28.72 -3.23
N ALA A 311 13.98 27.42 -2.91
CA ALA A 311 12.83 26.54 -2.79
C ALA A 311 12.89 25.68 -1.51
N PRO A 312 12.53 26.23 -0.34
CA PRO A 312 12.73 25.58 0.96
C PRO A 312 12.08 24.20 1.11
N LEU A 313 10.89 23.99 0.55
CA LEU A 313 10.26 22.66 0.56
C LEU A 313 11.06 21.64 -0.26
N ALA A 314 11.63 22.05 -1.40
CA ALA A 314 12.45 21.17 -2.22
C ALA A 314 13.76 20.81 -1.50
N THR A 315 14.41 21.79 -0.88
CA THR A 315 15.59 21.61 -0.02
C THR A 315 15.34 20.55 1.06
N VAL A 316 14.25 20.68 1.81
CA VAL A 316 13.92 19.75 2.88
C VAL A 316 13.53 18.37 2.34
N ASN A 317 12.90 18.27 1.17
CA ASN A 317 12.63 16.98 0.51
C ASN A 317 13.92 16.25 0.08
N ILE A 318 14.92 16.99 -0.42
CA ILE A 318 16.25 16.44 -0.73
C ILE A 318 16.87 15.90 0.56
N LEU A 319 16.91 16.70 1.62
CA LEU A 319 17.45 16.28 2.93
C LEU A 319 16.71 15.08 3.51
N MET A 320 15.39 14.98 3.33
CA MET A 320 14.63 13.81 3.76
C MET A 320 15.01 12.53 3.00
N SER A 321 15.28 12.64 1.70
CA SER A 321 15.75 11.51 0.89
C SER A 321 17.17 11.09 1.30
N LEU A 322 18.03 12.08 1.57
CA LEU A 322 19.38 11.88 2.08
C LEU A 322 19.43 11.29 3.50
N CYS A 323 18.49 11.68 4.37
CA CYS A 323 18.28 11.11 5.69
C CYS A 323 17.96 9.60 5.62
N GLN A 324 17.13 9.19 4.66
CA GLN A 324 16.84 7.78 4.43
C GLN A 324 18.11 6.99 4.07
N LEU A 325 19.03 7.62 3.31
CA LEU A 325 20.33 7.07 2.90
C LEU A 325 21.44 7.16 3.97
N ARG A 326 21.19 7.84 5.11
CA ARG A 326 22.21 8.16 6.14
C ARG A 326 23.31 9.13 5.66
N CYS A 327 23.00 10.00 4.71
CA CYS A 327 23.96 10.92 4.11
C CYS A 327 23.55 12.37 4.37
N LEU A 328 23.72 12.86 5.60
CA LEU A 328 23.23 14.19 6.00
C LEU A 328 24.33 15.27 5.90
N PRO A 329 24.25 16.21 4.95
CA PRO A 329 25.28 17.24 4.76
C PRO A 329 25.19 18.35 5.82
N PHE A 330 26.29 18.57 6.55
CA PHE A 330 26.36 19.49 7.70
C PHE A 330 25.96 20.93 7.37
N ARG A 331 26.43 21.47 6.24
CA ARG A 331 26.13 22.86 5.85
C ARG A 331 24.65 23.08 5.57
N ALA A 332 24.00 22.12 4.90
CA ALA A 332 22.56 22.21 4.63
C ALA A 332 21.73 22.05 5.91
N LEU A 333 22.16 21.17 6.84
CA LEU A 333 21.54 21.07 8.17
C LEU A 333 21.62 22.39 8.94
N HIS A 334 22.81 23.01 8.96
CA HIS A 334 23.02 24.30 9.61
C HIS A 334 22.09 25.38 9.02
N PHE A 335 21.92 25.39 7.70
CA PHE A 335 21.01 26.32 7.02
C PHE A 335 19.54 26.08 7.39
N VAL A 336 19.02 24.84 7.29
CA VAL A 336 17.60 24.57 7.52
C VAL A 336 17.18 24.64 8.99
N PHE A 337 18.13 24.49 9.92
CA PHE A 337 17.88 24.71 11.35
C PHE A 337 18.18 26.14 11.80
N SER A 338 18.64 27.02 10.91
CA SER A 338 18.86 28.42 11.26
C SER A 338 17.53 29.10 11.68
N PRO A 339 17.55 30.00 12.67
CA PRO A 339 16.37 30.77 13.05
C PRO A 339 15.74 31.53 11.87
N GLY A 340 16.58 32.04 10.97
CA GLY A 340 16.13 32.73 9.76
C GLY A 340 15.29 31.83 8.85
N PHE A 341 15.76 30.61 8.57
CA PHE A 341 15.01 29.66 7.75
C PHE A 341 13.70 29.23 8.42
N ILE A 342 13.72 28.94 9.72
CA ILE A 342 12.54 28.51 10.48
C ILE A 342 11.47 29.60 10.51
N ASN A 343 11.88 30.85 10.76
CA ASN A 343 10.98 32.00 10.76
C ASN A 343 10.39 32.24 9.37
N TYR A 344 11.22 32.19 8.32
CA TYR A 344 10.77 32.28 6.93
C TYR A 344 9.69 31.24 6.62
N ILE A 345 9.95 29.96 6.94
CA ILE A 345 9.01 28.87 6.67
C ILE A 345 7.68 29.03 7.39
N SER A 346 7.69 29.60 8.60
CA SER A 346 6.50 29.74 9.45
C SER A 346 5.39 30.59 8.80
N GLY A 347 5.74 31.50 7.88
CA GLY A 347 4.79 32.29 7.10
C GLY A 347 4.35 31.67 5.76
N THR A 348 4.82 30.47 5.41
CA THR A 348 4.56 29.84 4.09
C THR A 348 3.41 28.82 4.16
N PRO A 349 2.72 28.53 3.03
CA PRO A 349 1.70 27.47 2.97
C PRO A 349 2.26 26.07 3.25
N HIS A 350 3.59 25.90 3.22
CA HIS A 350 4.28 24.64 3.48
C HIS A 350 4.77 24.51 4.93
N ALA A 351 4.46 25.48 5.81
CA ALA A 351 4.94 25.53 7.18
C ALA A 351 4.76 24.20 7.94
N LEU A 352 3.56 23.61 7.87
CA LEU A 352 3.25 22.39 8.62
C LEU A 352 4.06 21.17 8.14
N ILE A 353 4.17 20.96 6.82
CA ILE A 353 4.88 19.82 6.28
C ILE A 353 6.38 19.95 6.48
N VAL A 354 6.93 21.16 6.30
CA VAL A 354 8.35 21.41 6.55
C VAL A 354 8.68 21.22 8.03
N ARG A 355 7.84 21.71 8.95
CA ARG A 355 8.04 21.52 10.40
C ARG A 355 8.07 20.04 10.80
N ARG A 356 7.21 19.22 10.20
CA ARG A 356 7.22 17.76 10.38
C ARG A 356 8.53 17.13 9.90
N TYR A 357 9.03 17.53 8.74
CA TYR A 357 10.31 17.05 8.23
C TYR A 357 11.49 17.54 9.06
N LEU A 358 11.50 18.81 9.48
CA LEU A 358 12.52 19.35 10.38
C LEU A 358 12.54 18.61 11.72
N SER A 359 11.38 18.23 12.26
CA SER A 359 11.31 17.45 13.51
C SER A 359 11.94 16.05 13.34
N LEU A 360 11.69 15.40 12.21
CA LEU A 360 12.30 14.11 11.89
C LEU A 360 13.81 14.23 11.64
N LEU A 361 14.24 15.26 10.90
CA LEU A 361 15.65 15.55 10.66
C LEU A 361 16.38 15.86 11.96
N ASP A 362 15.77 16.63 12.87
CA ASP A 362 16.35 16.96 14.17
C ASP A 362 16.60 15.70 15.00
N THR A 363 15.65 14.75 14.95
CA THR A 363 15.83 13.44 15.57
C THR A 363 16.91 12.62 14.87
N ALA A 364 16.99 12.65 13.54
CA ALA A 364 18.05 11.97 12.80
C ALA A 364 19.44 12.52 13.18
N VAL A 365 19.57 13.83 13.33
CA VAL A 365 20.81 14.48 13.81
C VAL A 365 21.18 13.96 15.19
N GLU A 366 20.21 13.89 16.11
CA GLU A 366 20.45 13.41 17.48
C GLU A 366 20.84 11.92 17.57
N LEU A 367 20.25 11.10 16.71
CA LEU A 367 20.46 9.65 16.72
C LEU A 367 21.67 9.21 15.90
N GLU A 368 21.95 9.87 14.77
CA GLU A 368 22.92 9.41 13.78
C GLU A 368 24.17 10.30 13.66
N LEU A 369 24.14 11.54 14.15
CA LEU A 369 25.24 12.51 14.00
C LEU A 369 25.76 13.03 15.36
N PRO A 370 26.49 12.21 16.14
CA PRO A 370 26.98 12.60 17.47
C PRO A 370 27.93 13.82 17.47
N GLY A 371 28.55 14.15 16.33
CA GLY A 371 29.46 15.30 16.20
C GLY A 371 28.82 16.61 15.75
N TYR A 372 27.52 16.65 15.49
CA TYR A 372 26.86 17.86 14.99
C TYR A 372 26.71 18.93 16.09
N ARG A 373 27.35 20.09 15.87
CA ARG A 373 27.32 21.24 16.79
C ARG A 373 26.55 22.46 16.26
N GLY A 374 25.87 22.30 15.13
CA GLY A 374 25.08 23.38 14.52
C GLY A 374 23.74 23.61 15.24
N PRO A 375 22.93 24.54 14.72
CA PRO A 375 21.60 24.82 15.28
C PRO A 375 20.69 23.60 15.19
N ARG A 376 19.76 23.51 16.14
CA ARG A 376 18.78 22.42 16.31
C ARG A 376 17.36 23.00 16.33
N LEU A 377 16.36 22.18 16.04
CA LEU A 377 14.97 22.62 16.10
C LEU A 377 14.52 22.83 17.56
N PRO A 378 14.02 24.02 17.94
CA PRO A 378 13.52 24.25 19.30
C PRO A 378 12.39 23.29 19.67
N ARG A 379 12.40 22.76 20.91
CA ARG A 379 11.39 21.81 21.40
C ARG A 379 9.94 22.27 21.22
N ARG A 380 9.67 23.58 21.36
CA ARG A 380 8.33 24.17 21.17
C ARG A 380 7.80 24.05 19.73
N GLN A 381 8.69 23.85 18.76
CA GLN A 381 8.36 23.74 17.34
C GLN A 381 8.42 22.28 16.85
N GLN A 382 8.89 21.35 17.68
CA GLN A 382 8.87 19.93 17.35
C GLN A 382 7.43 19.45 17.26
N VAL A 383 7.12 18.74 16.17
CA VAL A 383 5.82 18.14 15.92
C VAL A 383 6.01 16.71 15.44
N PRO A 384 5.10 15.78 15.79
CA PRO A 384 5.18 14.44 15.27
C PRO A 384 5.05 14.47 13.73
N ILE A 385 5.94 13.76 13.02
CA ILE A 385 5.89 13.68 11.55
C ILE A 385 4.55 13.11 11.08
N PHE A 386 4.05 12.11 11.80
CA PHE A 386 2.74 11.51 11.61
C PHE A 386 2.02 11.44 12.96
N PRO A 387 0.96 12.24 13.18
CA PRO A 387 0.16 12.14 14.39
C PRO A 387 -0.69 10.86 14.43
N GLN A 388 -0.83 10.17 13.30
CA GLN A 388 -1.52 8.89 13.15
C GLN A 388 -0.80 8.04 12.10
N PRO A 389 -0.97 6.70 12.12
CA PRO A 389 -0.45 5.82 11.07
C PRO A 389 -0.84 6.31 9.67
N LEU A 390 0.10 6.23 8.72
CA LEU A 390 -0.10 6.69 7.35
C LEU A 390 -1.36 6.07 6.73
N ILE A 391 -2.18 6.87 6.03
CA ILE A 391 -3.41 6.41 5.36
C ILE A 391 -3.12 5.29 4.34
N THR A 392 -1.91 5.24 3.76
CA THR A 392 -1.45 4.13 2.90
C THR A 392 -1.35 2.80 3.62
N ASP A 393 -0.95 2.83 4.90
CA ASP A 393 -0.94 1.62 5.72
C ASP A 393 -2.38 1.20 5.96
N ARG A 394 -3.29 2.13 6.28
CA ARG A 394 -4.73 1.86 6.40
C ARG A 394 -5.39 1.29 5.14
N ALA A 395 -5.03 1.80 3.95
CA ALA A 395 -5.59 1.32 2.69
C ALA A 395 -5.09 -0.08 2.29
N ARG A 396 -3.88 -0.45 2.75
CA ARG A 396 -3.28 -1.78 2.54
C ARG A 396 -3.48 -2.73 3.73
N CYS A 397 -4.03 -2.26 4.85
CA CYS A 397 -4.38 -3.07 6.02
C CYS A 397 -5.26 -4.27 5.67
N LYS A 398 -6.07 -4.20 4.60
CA LYS A 398 -6.88 -5.34 4.12
C LYS A 398 -6.07 -6.60 3.82
N TYR A 399 -4.78 -6.47 3.54
CA TYR A 399 -3.86 -7.57 3.25
C TYR A 399 -2.76 -7.69 4.31
N SER A 400 -2.94 -7.06 5.47
CA SER A 400 -1.94 -7.10 6.53
C SER A 400 -2.11 -8.32 7.41
N HIS A 401 -0.98 -8.90 7.76
CA HIS A 401 -0.90 -9.95 8.76
C HIS A 401 -1.10 -9.40 10.18
N LYS A 402 -1.34 -8.09 10.34
CA LYS A 402 -1.49 -7.45 11.64
C LYS A 402 -2.63 -8.04 12.46
N ASP A 403 -3.80 -8.27 11.88
CA ASP A 403 -4.95 -8.77 12.62
C ASP A 403 -4.73 -10.21 13.11
N ILE A 404 -4.18 -11.07 12.26
CA ILE A 404 -3.90 -12.46 12.63
C ILE A 404 -2.73 -12.55 13.62
N VAL A 405 -1.72 -11.68 13.52
CA VAL A 405 -0.64 -11.57 14.51
C VAL A 405 -1.15 -11.04 15.83
N ALA A 406 -2.02 -10.02 15.83
CA ALA A 406 -2.64 -9.49 17.04
C ALA A 406 -3.43 -10.59 17.75
N GLU A 407 -4.24 -11.35 17.01
CA GLU A 407 -4.98 -12.49 17.56
C GLU A 407 -4.05 -13.59 18.10
N GLY A 408 -2.97 -13.89 17.38
CA GLY A 408 -1.94 -14.84 17.82
C GLY A 408 -1.27 -14.41 19.13
N LEU A 409 -0.89 -13.13 19.24
CA LEU A 409 -0.29 -12.55 20.45
C LEU A 409 -1.29 -12.52 21.61
N ARG A 410 -2.54 -12.12 21.36
CA ARG A 410 -3.62 -12.11 22.36
C ARG A 410 -3.81 -13.49 22.99
N GLN A 411 -3.84 -14.55 22.17
CA GLN A 411 -3.97 -15.92 22.67
C GLN A 411 -2.69 -16.52 23.26
N LEU A 412 -1.51 -15.91 23.05
CA LEU A 412 -0.24 -16.39 23.58
C LEU A 412 0.17 -15.70 24.88
N LEU A 413 0.00 -14.37 24.93
CA LEU A 413 0.51 -13.51 25.98
C LEU A 413 -0.60 -12.94 26.86
N GLY A 414 -1.80 -12.73 26.30
CA GLY A 414 -2.83 -11.88 26.89
C GLY A 414 -2.84 -10.47 26.27
N GLU A 415 -4.00 -9.82 26.27
CA GLU A 415 -4.23 -8.52 25.63
C GLU A 415 -3.48 -7.37 26.35
N GLU A 416 -3.27 -7.52 27.65
CA GLU A 416 -2.59 -6.55 28.49
C GLU A 416 -1.06 -6.54 28.33
N LYS A 417 -0.48 -7.56 27.68
CA LYS A 417 0.96 -7.75 27.57
C LYS A 417 1.60 -7.03 26.37
N TYR A 418 0.81 -6.46 25.47
CA TYR A 418 1.34 -5.73 24.32
C TYR A 418 0.52 -4.47 23.98
N ARG A 419 1.14 -3.54 23.26
CA ARG A 419 0.46 -2.38 22.66
C ARG A 419 0.62 -2.39 21.15
N GLN A 420 -0.49 -2.29 20.46
CA GLN A 420 -0.53 -2.20 19.01
C GLN A 420 -0.57 -0.72 18.57
N ASP A 421 0.09 -0.41 17.45
CA ASP A 421 -0.03 0.90 16.76
C ASP A 421 0.40 2.13 17.59
N LEU A 422 1.28 1.95 18.57
CA LEU A 422 1.77 3.07 19.37
C LEU A 422 2.64 4.00 18.52
N THR A 423 2.33 5.31 18.57
CA THR A 423 3.17 6.34 17.95
C THR A 423 4.18 6.87 18.96
N VAL A 424 5.46 6.64 18.71
CA VAL A 424 6.58 7.12 19.53
C VAL A 424 7.22 8.35 18.89
N PRO A 425 7.78 9.31 19.66
CA PRO A 425 8.53 10.43 19.11
C PRO A 425 9.62 9.96 18.12
N PRO A 426 9.85 10.68 17.00
CA PRO A 426 9.21 11.91 16.55
C PRO A 426 7.97 11.66 15.67
N GLY A 427 7.27 10.52 15.83
CA GLY A 427 6.10 10.14 15.04
C GLY A 427 6.22 8.78 14.33
N TYR A 428 7.05 7.86 14.85
CA TYR A 428 7.13 6.50 14.35
C TYR A 428 6.02 5.64 14.94
N CYS A 429 5.31 4.90 14.10
CA CYS A 429 4.38 3.88 14.56
C CYS A 429 5.13 2.57 14.81
N THR A 430 4.96 1.96 15.99
CA THR A 430 5.39 0.60 16.32
C THR A 430 4.26 -0.38 16.01
N ASP A 431 4.57 -1.54 15.45
CA ASP A 431 3.52 -2.49 15.04
C ASP A 431 2.94 -3.21 16.28
N PHE A 432 3.79 -3.88 17.08
CA PHE A 432 3.45 -4.35 18.43
C PHE A 432 4.61 -4.12 19.40
N LEU A 433 4.35 -3.47 20.54
CA LEU A 433 5.32 -3.17 21.60
C LEU A 433 5.07 -4.06 22.80
N LEU A 434 6.13 -4.69 23.33
CA LEU A 434 6.15 -5.45 24.57
C LEU A 434 7.14 -4.80 25.56
N CYS A 435 6.79 -4.85 26.85
CA CYS A 435 7.69 -4.53 27.95
C CYS A 435 8.19 -5.82 28.60
N VAL A 436 9.49 -5.93 28.84
CA VAL A 436 10.14 -7.15 29.29
C VAL A 436 10.98 -6.83 30.53
N GLY A 437 10.81 -7.58 31.61
CA GLY A 437 11.63 -7.45 32.81
C GLY A 437 13.05 -8.00 32.60
N SER A 438 13.95 -7.74 33.55
CA SER A 438 15.33 -8.27 33.55
C SER A 438 15.39 -9.81 33.52
N SER A 439 14.38 -10.48 34.06
CA SER A 439 14.22 -11.95 34.03
C SER A 439 13.76 -12.51 32.68
N GLY A 440 13.50 -11.65 31.69
CA GLY A 440 12.88 -12.02 30.41
C GLY A 440 11.35 -12.14 30.48
N ALA A 441 10.73 -11.90 31.63
CA ALA A 441 9.28 -11.98 31.80
C ALA A 441 8.56 -10.85 31.03
N VAL A 442 7.53 -11.20 30.25
CA VAL A 442 6.68 -10.21 29.56
C VAL A 442 5.73 -9.53 30.56
N LEU A 443 5.87 -8.22 30.68
CA LEU A 443 5.15 -7.39 31.66
C LEU A 443 3.88 -6.78 31.04
N PRO A 444 2.81 -6.56 31.82
CA PRO A 444 1.65 -5.81 31.36
C PRO A 444 2.02 -4.36 31.00
N VAL A 445 1.57 -3.89 29.83
CA VAL A 445 1.82 -2.53 29.37
C VAL A 445 0.68 -1.62 29.86
N ARG A 446 0.87 -0.90 30.97
CA ARG A 446 -0.20 -0.05 31.55
C ARG A 446 -0.50 1.16 30.68
N THR A 447 -1.79 1.50 30.57
CA THR A 447 -2.33 2.57 29.70
C THR A 447 -1.92 3.99 30.14
N GLN A 448 -1.39 4.14 31.36
CA GLN A 448 -1.06 5.42 31.99
C GLN A 448 0.41 5.84 31.83
N ASP A 449 1.27 5.12 31.10
CA ASP A 449 2.59 5.66 30.72
C ASP A 449 2.41 6.51 29.45
N PRO A 450 2.13 7.83 29.57
CA PRO A 450 1.54 8.61 28.48
C PRO A 450 2.57 8.88 27.37
N PHE A 451 3.84 8.77 27.72
CA PHE A 451 4.99 8.84 26.85
C PHE A 451 6.04 7.95 27.49
N LEU A 452 5.94 6.64 27.31
CA LEU A 452 7.01 5.71 27.68
C LEU A 452 8.35 6.34 27.19
N PRO A 453 9.19 6.93 28.09
CA PRO A 453 10.34 7.74 27.68
C PRO A 453 11.28 6.86 26.87
N TYR A 454 12.12 7.40 25.97
CA TYR A 454 13.16 6.61 25.29
C TYR A 454 13.74 5.58 26.28
N PRO A 455 13.80 4.28 25.96
CA PRO A 455 14.43 3.32 26.87
C PRO A 455 15.79 3.92 27.29
N PRO A 456 16.10 3.96 28.60
CA PRO A 456 17.28 4.66 29.07
C PRO A 456 18.47 4.14 28.28
N ARG A 457 19.20 5.05 27.61
CA ARG A 457 20.47 4.70 26.97
C ARG A 457 21.30 4.07 28.09
N SER A 458 21.65 2.80 27.94
CA SER A 458 22.59 2.15 28.84
C SER A 458 23.80 3.07 28.95
N CYS A 459 24.00 3.66 30.13
CA CYS A 459 25.04 4.64 30.37
C CYS A 459 26.39 4.01 30.04
N LEU A 460 26.95 4.36 28.88
CA LEU A 460 28.38 4.29 28.68
C LEU A 460 28.94 5.50 29.41
N GLN A 461 29.82 5.20 30.37
CA GLN A 461 30.56 6.09 31.27
C GLN A 461 29.83 6.55 32.55
N GLY A 462 30.47 6.19 33.66
CA GLY A 462 29.92 6.23 35.00
C GLY A 462 29.67 7.63 35.51
N GLN A 463 28.43 7.86 35.92
CA GLN A 463 28.07 8.78 36.98
C GLN A 463 26.80 8.21 37.63
N ALA A 464 26.99 7.61 38.81
CA ALA A 464 25.91 7.14 39.65
C ALA A 464 25.18 8.37 40.21
N ALA A 465 23.98 8.65 39.70
CA ALA A 465 23.03 9.53 40.34
C ALA A 465 21.97 8.66 41.02
N SER A 466 22.06 8.61 42.35
CA SER A 466 21.18 7.89 43.26
C SER A 466 19.76 8.47 43.25
N SER A 467 18.77 7.67 42.84
CA SER A 467 17.39 7.82 43.30
C SER A 467 16.79 6.43 43.61
N PRO A 468 16.14 6.24 44.78
CA PRO A 468 15.63 4.94 45.21
C PRO A 468 14.19 4.76 44.75
N THR A 469 13.99 4.45 43.47
CA THR A 469 12.83 3.68 43.03
C THR A 469 13.32 2.59 42.09
N THR A 470 13.63 1.44 42.68
CA THR A 470 13.95 0.17 42.05
C THR A 470 12.79 -0.28 41.15
N ARG A 471 12.76 0.20 39.90
CA ARG A 471 12.18 -0.54 38.79
C ARG A 471 13.32 -0.86 37.84
N ASP A 472 13.65 -2.15 37.78
CA ASP A 472 14.55 -2.69 36.76
C ASP A 472 14.15 -2.11 35.40
N PRO A 473 15.09 -1.57 34.59
CA PRO A 473 14.74 -0.92 33.34
C PRO A 473 14.15 -1.97 32.40
N ALA A 474 12.82 -1.99 32.29
CA ALA A 474 12.13 -2.92 31.42
C ALA A 474 12.60 -2.72 29.98
N GLN A 475 13.16 -3.77 29.40
CA GLN A 475 13.54 -3.80 28.00
C GLN A 475 12.29 -3.70 27.12
N ARG A 476 12.40 -2.98 26.01
CA ARG A 476 11.29 -2.76 25.09
C ARG A 476 11.53 -3.50 23.80
N VAL A 477 10.66 -4.47 23.52
CA VAL A 477 10.71 -5.26 22.30
C VAL A 477 9.62 -4.80 21.36
N VAL A 478 9.98 -4.45 20.13
CA VAL A 478 9.01 -4.12 19.08
C VAL A 478 9.00 -5.25 18.06
N LEU A 479 7.87 -5.94 17.94
CA LEU A 479 7.64 -6.85 16.82
C LEU A 479 7.35 -5.99 15.61
N VAL A 480 8.19 -6.11 14.59
CA VAL A 480 8.15 -5.28 13.39
C VAL A 480 7.60 -6.10 12.24
N LEU A 481 6.40 -5.76 11.76
CA LEU A 481 5.78 -6.45 10.63
C LEU A 481 6.40 -5.96 9.32
N ARG A 482 7.12 -6.85 8.66
CA ARG A 482 7.77 -6.60 7.37
C ARG A 482 6.91 -7.17 6.26
N GLU A 483 5.82 -6.45 5.97
CA GLU A 483 4.87 -6.79 4.90
C GLU A 483 5.50 -6.66 3.51
N ARG A 484 5.00 -7.42 2.52
CA ARG A 484 5.52 -7.42 1.14
C ARG A 484 5.61 -6.02 0.53
N TRP A 485 4.71 -5.11 0.91
CA TRP A 485 4.75 -3.75 0.39
C TRP A 485 5.74 -2.80 1.07
N HIS A 486 6.39 -3.23 2.15
CA HIS A 486 7.49 -2.51 2.80
C HIS A 486 8.81 -2.63 2.03
N PHE A 487 8.86 -3.51 1.04
CA PHE A 487 10.04 -3.76 0.22
C PHE A 487 9.92 -3.15 -1.18
N CYS A 488 11.08 -3.07 -1.84
CA CYS A 488 11.17 -2.95 -3.28
C CYS A 488 10.42 -4.10 -3.95
N ARG A 489 10.08 -3.93 -5.24
CA ARG A 489 9.21 -4.87 -5.96
C ARG A 489 9.77 -6.30 -6.00
N ASP A 490 11.09 -6.45 -5.95
CA ASP A 490 11.82 -7.71 -5.88
C ASP A 490 11.70 -8.43 -4.52
N GLY A 491 11.16 -7.75 -3.50
CA GLY A 491 10.97 -8.28 -2.14
C GLY A 491 12.23 -8.25 -1.27
N ARG A 492 13.39 -7.81 -1.78
CA ARG A 492 14.67 -8.01 -1.08
C ARG A 492 15.08 -6.84 -0.21
N VAL A 493 14.82 -5.61 -0.68
CA VAL A 493 15.32 -4.39 -0.04
C VAL A 493 14.17 -3.60 0.58
N LEU A 494 14.23 -3.31 1.88
CA LEU A 494 13.28 -2.42 2.55
C LEU A 494 13.33 -1.02 1.93
N LEU A 495 12.15 -0.42 1.73
CA LEU A 495 12.05 0.97 1.32
C LEU A 495 12.69 1.89 2.36
N GLY A 496 13.29 3.00 1.90
CA GLY A 496 14.10 3.87 2.77
C GLY A 496 13.35 4.42 3.97
N SER A 497 12.05 4.72 3.85
CA SER A 497 11.24 5.15 4.99
C SER A 497 11.07 4.06 6.06
N ARG A 498 11.03 2.78 5.66
CA ARG A 498 10.93 1.63 6.59
C ARG A 498 12.29 1.33 7.21
N ALA A 499 13.35 1.34 6.41
CA ALA A 499 14.71 1.19 6.89
C ALA A 499 15.11 2.30 7.87
N LEU A 500 14.72 3.55 7.61
CA LEU A 500 14.89 4.70 8.52
C LEU A 500 14.15 4.47 9.85
N ARG A 501 12.87 4.07 9.79
CA ARG A 501 12.06 3.77 10.98
C ARG A 501 12.72 2.72 11.86
N GLU A 502 13.04 1.55 11.29
CA GLU A 502 13.63 0.44 12.05
C GLU A 502 14.96 0.86 12.68
N ARG A 503 15.81 1.53 11.91
CA ARG A 503 17.08 2.02 12.42
C ARG A 503 16.94 3.01 13.58
N HIS A 504 16.07 4.00 13.45
CA HIS A 504 15.86 4.98 14.51
C HIS A 504 15.27 4.33 15.75
N LEU A 505 14.30 3.41 15.62
CA LEU A 505 13.79 2.67 16.78
C LEU A 505 14.92 1.89 17.48
N GLY A 506 15.82 1.26 16.72
CA GLY A 506 17.01 0.62 17.30
C GLY A 506 17.92 1.60 18.04
N LEU A 507 18.25 2.74 17.44
CA LEU A 507 19.10 3.79 18.06
C LEU A 507 18.44 4.47 19.27
N MET A 508 17.12 4.45 19.33
CA MET A 508 16.33 4.89 20.48
C MET A 508 16.35 3.87 21.62
N GLY A 509 16.90 2.67 21.42
CA GLY A 509 17.05 1.59 22.40
C GLY A 509 15.93 0.55 22.39
N TYR A 510 15.06 0.53 21.37
CA TYR A 510 14.10 -0.56 21.19
C TYR A 510 14.80 -1.78 20.59
N GLN A 511 14.56 -2.96 21.16
CA GLN A 511 14.97 -4.22 20.56
C GLN A 511 13.94 -4.61 19.49
N LEU A 512 14.39 -4.76 18.24
CA LEU A 512 13.48 -5.08 17.14
C LEU A 512 13.42 -6.58 16.89
N LEU A 513 12.21 -7.12 16.82
CA LEU A 513 11.92 -8.49 16.40
C LEU A 513 11.22 -8.46 15.03
N PRO A 514 11.93 -8.61 13.91
CA PRO A 514 11.30 -8.58 12.60
C PRO A 514 10.46 -9.84 12.35
N LEU A 515 9.25 -9.63 11.83
CA LEU A 515 8.35 -10.67 11.32
C LEU A 515 8.21 -10.49 9.79
N PRO A 516 9.04 -11.18 8.99
CA PRO A 516 9.03 -11.06 7.54
C PRO A 516 7.78 -11.71 6.92
N PHE A 517 7.26 -11.12 5.84
CA PHE A 517 6.05 -11.58 5.20
C PHE A 517 6.19 -13.00 4.64
N GLU A 518 7.38 -13.42 4.19
CA GLU A 518 7.62 -14.77 3.69
C GLU A 518 7.36 -15.82 4.77
N GLU A 519 7.82 -15.54 6.00
CA GLU A 519 7.60 -16.42 7.14
C GLU A 519 6.14 -16.37 7.58
N LEU A 520 5.49 -15.19 7.58
CA LEU A 520 4.08 -15.04 7.94
C LEU A 520 3.13 -15.72 6.94
N GLU A 521 3.37 -15.56 5.64
CA GLU A 521 2.59 -16.18 4.55
C GLU A 521 2.72 -17.72 4.55
N SER A 522 3.84 -18.26 5.07
CA SER A 522 4.04 -19.71 5.21
C SER A 522 3.20 -20.34 6.33
N GLN A 523 2.66 -19.53 7.26
CA GLN A 523 1.89 -20.03 8.40
C GLN A 523 0.47 -20.43 7.97
N ARG A 524 0.14 -21.71 8.13
CA ARG A 524 -1.17 -22.26 7.75
C ARG A 524 -2.24 -22.05 8.82
N GLY A 525 -2.62 -20.81 9.05
CA GLY A 525 -3.66 -20.44 10.02
C GLY A 525 -3.11 -20.18 11.43
N LEU A 526 -4.03 -19.91 12.36
CA LEU A 526 -3.71 -19.38 13.67
C LEU A 526 -2.85 -20.29 14.57
N PRO A 527 -3.07 -21.63 14.64
CA PRO A 527 -2.25 -22.49 15.49
C PRO A 527 -0.76 -22.51 15.11
N GLN A 528 -0.46 -22.60 13.81
CA GLN A 528 0.89 -22.57 13.27
C GLN A 528 1.53 -21.20 13.50
N LEU A 529 0.78 -20.12 13.23
CA LEU A 529 1.24 -18.76 13.52
C LEU A 529 1.59 -18.59 15.01
N LYS A 530 0.79 -19.12 15.92
CA LYS A 530 1.09 -19.09 17.36
C LYS A 530 2.37 -19.85 17.69
N SER A 531 2.59 -21.02 17.09
CA SER A 531 3.83 -21.76 17.28
C SER A 531 5.05 -20.97 16.79
N TYR A 532 4.92 -20.33 15.62
CA TYR A 532 5.93 -19.46 15.04
C TYR A 532 6.24 -18.25 15.95
N LEU A 533 5.21 -17.53 16.41
CA LEU A 533 5.38 -16.39 17.33
C LEU A 533 6.03 -16.83 18.65
N ARG A 534 5.61 -17.98 19.20
CA ARG A 534 6.26 -18.56 20.40
C ARG A 534 7.74 -18.82 20.16
N GLN A 535 8.10 -19.45 19.05
CA GLN A 535 9.50 -19.71 18.73
C GLN A 535 10.32 -18.41 18.61
N LYS A 536 9.77 -17.38 17.93
CA LYS A 536 10.42 -16.08 17.78
C LYS A 536 10.64 -15.36 19.12
N LEU A 537 9.63 -15.38 19.99
CA LEU A 537 9.70 -14.76 21.31
C LEU A 537 10.65 -15.54 22.25
N GLN A 538 10.63 -16.88 22.22
CA GLN A 538 11.57 -17.72 22.98
C GLN A 538 13.02 -17.55 22.53
N ALA A 539 13.26 -17.37 21.23
CA ALA A 539 14.60 -17.08 20.70
C ALA A 539 15.18 -15.76 21.24
N LEU A 540 14.33 -14.83 21.68
CA LEU A 540 14.74 -13.61 22.40
C LEU A 540 14.88 -13.81 23.92
N GLY A 541 14.73 -15.04 24.42
CA GLY A 541 14.78 -15.34 25.85
C GLY A 541 13.54 -14.90 26.63
N LEU A 542 12.45 -14.56 25.94
CA LEU A 542 11.23 -14.08 26.59
C LEU A 542 10.49 -15.23 27.27
N ARG A 543 9.93 -14.94 28.45
CA ARG A 543 9.14 -15.87 29.27
C ARG A 543 7.75 -15.28 29.50
N TRP A 544 6.73 -16.10 29.39
CA TRP A 544 5.34 -15.70 29.60
C TRP A 544 4.52 -16.89 30.09
N GLY A 545 3.57 -16.63 30.97
CA GLY A 545 2.84 -17.64 31.74
C GLY A 545 2.82 -17.28 33.23
N PRO A 546 2.04 -17.98 34.07
CA PRO A 546 2.10 -17.79 35.52
C PRO A 546 3.53 -18.11 35.99
N GLU A 547 4.13 -17.20 36.75
CA GLU A 547 5.31 -17.56 37.55
C GLU A 547 4.83 -18.52 38.64
N GLY A 548 5.31 -19.76 38.58
CA GLY A 548 4.95 -20.81 39.53
C GLY A 548 3.93 -21.80 38.96
N GLY A 549 4.36 -23.06 38.85
CA GLY A 549 3.45 -24.19 38.94
C GLY A 549 2.95 -24.37 40.38
#